data_AF-M6FR58-F1
#
_entry.id   AF-M6FR58-F1
#
_cell.length_a   1.000
_cell.length_b   1.000
_cell.length_c   1.000
_cell.angle_alpha   90.00
_cell.angle_beta   90.00
_cell.angle_gamma   90.00
#
_symmetry.space_group_name_H-M   'P 1'
#
loop_
_entity.id
_entity.type
_entity.pdbx_description
1 polymer ?
#
loop_
_entity_poly.entity_id
_entity_poly.type
_entity_poly.pdbx_seq_one_letter_code
_entity_poly.pdbx_strand_id
1 'polypeptide(L)'
;MRVFSLLPSFFVHPILIILLMSKGSQTEIGVKVYGSILFEIGRTNIQFGQGFRCLLAYSEKEEFYLCEFPAENFQPEYKSKSICFGSLGVTALLTEPLLAYASRILWKNELPTIEQATLIGAWSVKFAIDFNVSGIRGPIQIAKLCKNKTTNKIETHHFDQAGIATIMDRVKSLENHIQSFFQ
;
A
#
# COMPACT_ATOMS: atom_id res chain seq x y z
N MET A 1 12.32 -2.11 -15.11
CA MET A 1 11.24 -2.60 -14.22
C MET A 1 11.81 -2.70 -12.83
N ARG A 2 11.32 -1.92 -11.86
CA ARG A 2 11.74 -2.03 -10.46
C ARG A 2 10.56 -2.61 -9.68
N VAL A 3 10.64 -3.90 -9.36
CA VAL A 3 9.67 -4.61 -8.51
C VAL A 3 10.09 -4.34 -7.07
N PHE A 4 9.20 -3.77 -6.25
CA PHE A 4 9.46 -3.54 -4.84
C PHE A 4 8.30 -4.07 -4.00
N SER A 5 8.38 -5.35 -3.62
CA SER A 5 8.24 -5.84 -2.25
C SER A 5 8.38 -7.37 -2.29
N LEU A 6 9.55 -7.86 -1.88
CA LEU A 6 9.72 -9.24 -1.45
C LEU A 6 10.22 -9.14 -0.01
N LEU A 7 9.30 -9.10 0.94
CA LEU A 7 9.66 -9.44 2.31
C LEU A 7 8.95 -10.75 2.66
N PRO A 8 9.71 -11.79 3.06
CA PRO A 8 9.12 -12.95 3.69
C PRO A 8 8.40 -12.48 4.96
N SER A 9 7.23 -13.04 5.22
CA SER A 9 6.27 -12.70 6.28
C SER A 9 6.78 -12.94 7.71
N PHE A 10 8.09 -13.01 7.92
CA PHE A 10 8.75 -13.22 9.21
C PHE A 10 9.21 -11.93 9.92
N PHE A 11 9.00 -10.75 9.34
CA PHE A 11 9.39 -9.47 9.98
C PHE A 11 8.18 -8.61 10.34
N VAL A 12 8.11 -8.26 11.62
CA VAL A 12 7.06 -7.53 12.36
C VAL A 12 7.05 -6.02 12.02
N HIS A 13 7.27 -5.65 10.75
CA HIS A 13 7.37 -4.26 10.33
C HIS A 13 6.16 -3.89 9.47
N PRO A 14 5.34 -2.90 9.86
CA PRO A 14 4.26 -2.43 9.03
C PRO A 14 4.85 -1.68 7.83
N ILE A 15 4.97 -2.35 6.71
CA ILE A 15 5.30 -1.72 5.43
C ILE A 15 3.99 -1.38 4.74
N LEU A 16 3.84 -0.10 4.44
CA LEU A 16 2.70 0.40 3.70
C LEU A 16 3.17 0.96 2.36
N ILE A 17 2.66 0.34 1.30
CA ILE A 17 2.81 0.80 -0.08
C ILE A 17 1.44 1.33 -0.50
N ILE A 18 1.29 2.66 -0.59
CA ILE A 18 0.05 3.29 -1.05
C ILE A 18 0.29 3.97 -2.38
N LEU A 19 -0.22 3.41 -3.48
CA LEU A 19 -0.05 4.06 -4.77
C LEU A 19 -1.24 3.99 -5.72
N LEU A 20 -1.41 5.12 -6.42
CA LEU A 20 -2.56 5.50 -7.23
C LEU A 20 -2.75 4.63 -8.48
N MET A 21 -3.89 4.82 -9.13
CA MET A 21 -4.39 3.98 -10.21
C MET A 21 -4.77 4.79 -11.45
N SER A 22 -4.83 4.17 -12.63
CA SER A 22 -5.63 4.53 -13.81
C SER A 22 -5.66 3.35 -14.80
N LYS A 23 -6.39 3.41 -15.92
CA LYS A 23 -6.93 2.24 -16.67
C LYS A 23 -6.05 1.78 -17.85
N GLY A 24 -5.83 0.46 -17.97
CA GLY A 24 -5.13 -0.19 -19.09
C GLY A 24 -5.08 -1.72 -19.02
N SER A 25 -4.49 -2.37 -20.02
CA SER A 25 -4.35 -3.84 -20.18
C SER A 25 -3.26 -4.41 -19.26
N GLN A 26 -3.64 -4.63 -18.01
CA GLN A 26 -2.75 -4.91 -16.86
C GLN A 26 -2.18 -6.34 -16.77
N THR A 27 -2.69 -7.27 -17.58
CA THR A 27 -2.49 -8.72 -17.42
C THR A 27 -1.04 -9.15 -17.58
N GLU A 28 -0.29 -8.53 -18.50
CA GLU A 28 1.07 -8.97 -18.83
C GLU A 28 2.05 -8.81 -17.66
N ILE A 29 1.98 -7.69 -16.91
CA ILE A 29 2.86 -7.43 -15.78
C ILE A 29 2.55 -8.38 -14.62
N GLY A 30 1.26 -8.59 -14.33
CA GLY A 30 0.83 -9.54 -13.30
C GLY A 30 1.29 -10.97 -13.62
N VAL A 31 1.15 -11.40 -14.88
CA VAL A 31 1.61 -12.71 -15.35
C VAL A 31 3.13 -12.84 -15.26
N LYS A 32 3.89 -11.81 -15.61
CA LYS A 32 5.36 -11.80 -15.49
C LYS A 32 5.79 -11.95 -14.03
N VAL A 33 5.21 -11.18 -13.12
CA VAL A 33 5.52 -11.25 -11.68
C VAL A 33 5.11 -12.60 -11.10
N TYR A 34 3.93 -13.10 -11.44
CA TYR A 34 3.45 -14.42 -11.05
C TYR A 34 4.41 -15.52 -11.53
N GLY A 35 4.80 -15.52 -12.81
CA GLY A 35 5.72 -16.50 -13.37
C GLY A 35 7.11 -16.46 -12.73
N SER A 36 7.65 -15.27 -12.46
CA SER A 36 8.93 -15.13 -11.74
C SER A 36 8.86 -15.65 -10.31
N ILE A 37 7.77 -15.36 -9.59
CA ILE A 37 7.61 -15.81 -8.20
C ILE A 37 7.38 -17.33 -8.14
N LEU A 38 6.59 -17.89 -9.06
CA LEU A 38 6.45 -19.35 -9.21
C LEU A 38 7.80 -20.05 -9.36
N PHE A 39 8.67 -19.49 -10.21
CA PHE A 39 10.00 -20.03 -10.44
C PHE A 39 10.86 -20.02 -9.16
N GLU A 40 10.88 -18.91 -8.41
CA GLU A 40 11.66 -18.79 -7.18
C GLU A 40 11.08 -19.62 -6.01
N ILE A 41 9.75 -19.70 -5.89
CA ILE A 41 9.07 -20.55 -4.91
C ILE A 41 9.43 -22.02 -5.14
N GLY A 42 9.44 -22.46 -6.41
CA GLY A 42 9.89 -23.81 -6.78
C GLY A 42 11.34 -24.11 -6.39
N ARG A 43 12.19 -23.09 -6.24
CA ARG A 43 13.59 -23.23 -5.78
C ARG A 43 13.74 -23.20 -4.26
N THR A 44 12.82 -22.58 -3.55
CA THR A 44 12.88 -22.35 -2.09
C THR A 44 12.02 -23.33 -1.28
N ASN A 45 11.31 -24.25 -1.96
CA ASN A 45 10.45 -25.27 -1.36
C ASN A 45 9.31 -24.69 -0.48
N ILE A 46 9.00 -23.41 -0.67
CA ILE A 46 7.83 -22.75 -0.09
C ILE A 46 6.59 -23.24 -0.87
N GLN A 47 5.49 -23.56 -0.19
CA GLN A 47 4.23 -23.90 -0.88
C GLN A 47 3.28 -22.71 -0.91
N PHE A 48 2.49 -22.57 -1.98
CA PHE A 48 1.33 -21.66 -1.95
C PHE A 48 0.38 -22.05 -0.82
N GLY A 49 -0.27 -21.05 -0.22
CA GLY A 49 -1.04 -21.25 1.02
C GLY A 49 -0.21 -21.16 2.32
N GLN A 50 1.13 -21.04 2.25
CA GLN A 50 1.98 -20.84 3.44
C GLN A 50 2.17 -19.36 3.83
N GLY A 51 1.22 -18.49 3.49
CA GLY A 51 1.19 -17.11 4.02
C GLY A 51 2.06 -16.09 3.29
N PHE A 52 2.42 -16.34 2.03
CA PHE A 52 3.11 -15.35 1.19
C PHE A 52 2.10 -14.47 0.44
N ARG A 53 2.14 -13.16 0.64
CA ARG A 53 1.28 -12.16 -0.03
C ARG A 53 2.14 -11.01 -0.54
N CYS A 54 1.69 -10.34 -1.59
CA CYS A 54 2.41 -9.19 -2.16
C CYS A 54 1.44 -8.08 -2.58
N LEU A 55 1.82 -6.83 -2.32
CA LEU A 55 1.18 -5.65 -2.89
C LEU A 55 2.17 -5.00 -3.84
N LEU A 56 1.82 -4.97 -5.11
CA LEU A 56 2.64 -4.42 -6.16
C LEU A 56 2.03 -3.12 -6.66
N ALA A 57 2.75 -2.02 -6.44
CA ALA A 57 2.51 -0.78 -7.14
C ALA A 57 3.42 -0.66 -8.36
N TYR A 58 2.86 -0.32 -9.51
CA TYR A 58 3.62 -0.14 -10.75
C TYR A 58 3.00 0.92 -11.66
N SER A 59 3.69 1.24 -12.75
CA SER A 59 3.19 2.14 -13.78
C SER A 59 3.30 1.51 -15.16
N GLU A 60 2.28 1.68 -15.99
CA GLU A 60 2.26 1.28 -17.39
C GLU A 60 1.60 2.37 -18.24
N LYS A 61 2.25 2.78 -19.34
CA LYS A 61 1.77 3.85 -20.23
C LYS A 61 1.41 5.14 -19.48
N GLU A 62 2.26 5.53 -18.52
CA GLU A 62 2.09 6.68 -17.62
C GLU A 62 0.92 6.60 -16.63
N GLU A 63 0.16 5.51 -16.65
CA GLU A 63 -0.87 5.23 -15.66
C GLU A 63 -0.30 4.39 -14.52
N PHE A 64 -0.83 4.59 -13.32
CA PHE A 64 -0.40 3.87 -12.12
C PHE A 64 -1.35 2.70 -11.84
N TYR A 65 -0.86 1.67 -11.15
CA TYR A 65 -1.62 0.46 -10.85
C TYR A 65 -1.20 -0.13 -9.52
N LEU A 66 -2.14 -0.82 -8.89
CA LEU A 66 -2.01 -1.56 -7.65
C LEU A 66 -2.58 -2.96 -7.89
N CYS A 67 -1.73 -3.96 -7.70
CA CYS A 67 -2.07 -5.36 -7.80
C CYS A 67 -1.77 -6.04 -6.47
N GLU A 68 -2.74 -6.78 -5.96
CA GLU A 68 -2.52 -7.66 -4.83
C GLU A 68 -2.28 -9.09 -5.32
N PHE A 69 -1.43 -9.82 -4.63
CA PHE A 69 -1.26 -11.25 -4.80
C PHE A 69 -1.61 -11.90 -3.45
N PRO A 70 -2.79 -12.54 -3.34
CA PRO A 70 -3.30 -13.12 -2.12
C PRO A 70 -2.57 -14.44 -1.80
N ALA A 71 -2.65 -14.92 -0.56
CA ALA A 71 -1.82 -16.04 -0.09
C ALA A 71 -2.29 -17.40 -0.63
N GLU A 72 -3.58 -17.47 -0.93
CA GLU A 72 -4.33 -18.68 -1.22
C GLU A 72 -3.92 -19.26 -2.57
N ASN A 73 -3.83 -18.41 -3.60
CA ASN A 73 -3.57 -18.84 -4.97
C ASN A 73 -2.52 -17.97 -5.69
N PHE A 74 -2.09 -16.86 -5.06
CA PHE A 74 -1.16 -15.89 -5.63
C PHE A 74 -1.57 -15.38 -7.02
N GLN A 75 -2.87 -15.44 -7.36
CA GLN A 75 -3.39 -14.90 -8.62
C GLN A 75 -3.48 -13.37 -8.52
N PRO A 76 -3.09 -12.62 -9.56
CA PRO A 76 -3.10 -11.17 -9.50
C PRO A 76 -4.52 -10.62 -9.37
N GLU A 77 -4.76 -9.89 -8.29
CA GLU A 77 -5.98 -9.13 -8.04
C GLU A 77 -5.74 -7.64 -8.27
N TYR A 78 -6.21 -7.16 -9.43
CA TYR A 78 -6.11 -5.75 -9.77
C TYR A 78 -7.12 -4.93 -8.99
N LYS A 79 -6.63 -3.91 -8.32
CA LYS A 79 -7.48 -2.92 -7.66
C LYS A 79 -8.21 -2.08 -8.72
N SER A 80 -9.22 -1.33 -8.31
CA SER A 80 -9.98 -0.49 -9.24
C SER A 80 -10.37 0.83 -8.57
N LYS A 81 -11.18 1.66 -9.24
CA LYS A 81 -11.67 2.91 -8.62
C LYS A 81 -12.53 2.64 -7.37
N SER A 82 -13.33 1.57 -7.39
CA SER A 82 -14.21 1.24 -6.26
C SER A 82 -13.46 0.69 -5.06
N ILE A 83 -12.33 0.02 -5.27
CA ILE A 83 -11.43 -0.49 -4.23
C ILE A 83 -10.01 -0.22 -4.70
N CYS A 84 -9.46 0.95 -4.35
CA CYS A 84 -8.15 1.44 -4.80
C CYS A 84 -7.04 1.32 -3.74
N PHE A 85 -7.26 0.47 -2.73
CA PHE A 85 -6.35 0.24 -1.62
C PHE A 85 -6.24 -1.27 -1.33
N GLY A 86 -5.24 -1.64 -0.55
CA GLY A 86 -5.07 -2.98 0.00
C GLY A 86 -4.19 -2.92 1.23
N SER A 87 -4.30 -3.90 2.12
CA SER A 87 -3.41 -4.06 3.26
C SER A 87 -3.02 -5.52 3.42
N LEU A 88 -1.77 -5.75 3.83
CA LEU A 88 -1.25 -7.09 4.04
C LEU A 88 -0.82 -7.29 5.48
N GLY A 89 -0.77 -8.56 5.87
CA GLY A 89 -0.31 -8.97 7.20
C GLY A 89 -1.39 -8.84 8.27
N VAL A 90 -0.97 -9.04 9.52
CA VAL A 90 -1.86 -9.16 10.68
C VAL A 90 -2.65 -7.89 11.01
N THR A 91 -2.20 -6.72 10.53
CA THR A 91 -2.88 -5.45 10.73
C THR A 91 -3.99 -5.18 9.73
N ALA A 92 -4.16 -6.00 8.69
CA ALA A 92 -5.18 -5.81 7.65
C ALA A 92 -6.59 -5.67 8.26
N LEU A 93 -6.89 -6.44 9.30
CA LEU A 93 -8.17 -6.38 10.02
C LEU A 93 -8.45 -5.02 10.69
N LEU A 94 -7.42 -4.23 10.97
CA LEU A 94 -7.53 -2.87 11.53
C LEU A 94 -7.49 -1.81 10.43
N THR A 95 -6.60 -1.98 9.44
CA THR A 95 -6.35 -0.97 8.41
C THR A 95 -7.41 -0.96 7.31
N GLU A 96 -7.90 -2.11 6.86
CA GLU A 96 -8.84 -2.17 5.73
C GLU A 96 -10.19 -1.52 6.01
N PRO A 97 -10.83 -1.69 7.18
CA PRO A 97 -12.07 -0.98 7.49
C PRO A 97 -11.88 0.54 7.49
N LEU A 98 -10.76 1.03 8.04
CA LEU A 98 -10.44 2.45 8.05
C LEU A 98 -10.17 2.99 6.63
N LEU A 99 -9.41 2.25 5.82
CA LEU A 99 -9.15 2.60 4.42
C LEU A 99 -10.45 2.62 3.59
N ALA A 100 -11.33 1.63 3.78
CA ALA A 100 -12.63 1.56 3.12
C ALA A 100 -13.52 2.76 3.50
N TYR A 101 -13.56 3.09 4.79
CA TYR A 101 -14.33 4.22 5.28
C TYR A 101 -13.77 5.55 4.76
N ALA A 102 -12.45 5.74 4.82
CA ALA A 102 -11.77 6.93 4.31
C ALA A 102 -11.95 7.08 2.79
N SER A 103 -11.89 5.99 2.03
CA SER A 103 -12.17 5.98 0.58
C SER A 103 -13.59 6.48 0.30
N ARG A 104 -14.57 6.03 1.09
CA ARG A 104 -15.95 6.47 0.95
C ARG A 104 -16.15 7.94 1.26
N ILE A 105 -15.61 8.44 2.38
CA ILE A 105 -15.93 9.79 2.87
C ILE A 105 -14.98 10.88 2.36
N LEU A 106 -13.70 10.57 2.16
CA LEU A 106 -12.67 11.54 1.77
C LEU A 106 -12.43 11.54 0.26
N TRP A 107 -12.48 10.37 -0.36
CA TRP A 107 -12.25 10.22 -1.80
C TRP A 107 -13.55 10.09 -2.59
N LYS A 108 -14.70 9.94 -1.91
CA LYS A 108 -16.02 9.80 -2.54
C LYS A 108 -16.08 8.63 -3.55
N ASN A 109 -15.37 7.54 -3.24
CA ASN A 109 -15.19 6.39 -4.14
C ASN A 109 -14.49 6.73 -5.48
N GLU A 110 -13.80 7.86 -5.54
CA GLU A 110 -12.86 8.18 -6.61
C GLU A 110 -11.43 7.82 -6.20
N LEU A 111 -10.52 7.92 -7.17
CA LEU A 111 -9.10 7.72 -6.91
C LEU A 111 -8.54 8.88 -6.09
N PRO A 112 -7.79 8.61 -5.01
CA PRO A 112 -7.17 9.68 -4.24
C PRO A 112 -6.08 10.39 -5.03
N THR A 113 -5.70 11.60 -4.60
CA THR A 113 -4.42 12.18 -4.97
C THR A 113 -3.27 11.50 -4.22
N ILE A 114 -2.03 11.69 -4.67
CA ILE A 114 -0.86 11.06 -4.01
C ILE A 114 -0.80 11.52 -2.56
N GLU A 115 -1.10 12.79 -2.31
CA GLU A 115 -1.08 13.39 -0.98
C GLU A 115 -2.20 12.85 -0.09
N GLN A 116 -3.41 12.69 -0.62
CA GLN A 116 -4.53 12.07 0.10
C GLN A 116 -4.22 10.62 0.45
N ALA A 117 -3.73 9.86 -0.53
CA ALA A 117 -3.35 8.46 -0.35
C ALA A 117 -2.26 8.37 0.73
N THR A 118 -1.18 9.15 0.60
CA THR A 118 -0.06 9.22 1.56
C THR A 118 -0.55 9.49 2.98
N LEU A 119 -1.41 10.50 3.17
CA LEU A 119 -1.92 10.87 4.47
C LEU A 119 -2.77 9.76 5.11
N ILE A 120 -3.70 9.20 4.34
CA ILE A 120 -4.69 8.26 4.87
C ILE A 120 -4.11 6.89 5.17
N GLY A 121 -3.20 6.38 4.34
CA GLY A 121 -2.56 5.14 4.75
C GLY A 121 -1.52 5.35 5.84
N ALA A 122 -0.84 6.50 5.94
CA ALA A 122 -0.03 6.81 7.12
C ALA A 122 -0.88 6.82 8.40
N TRP A 123 -2.07 7.44 8.33
CA TRP A 123 -3.06 7.38 9.40
C TRP A 123 -3.50 5.94 9.70
N SER A 124 -3.73 5.12 8.67
CA SER A 124 -4.13 3.73 8.83
C SER A 124 -3.07 2.89 9.52
N VAL A 125 -1.79 3.08 9.19
CA VAL A 125 -0.68 2.41 9.87
C VAL A 125 -0.54 2.89 11.31
N LYS A 126 -0.59 4.20 11.54
CA LYS A 126 -0.57 4.75 12.90
C LYS A 126 -1.72 4.18 13.73
N PHE A 127 -2.94 4.17 13.19
CA PHE A 127 -4.11 3.55 13.82
C PHE A 127 -3.85 2.08 14.15
N ALA A 128 -3.34 1.29 13.21
CA ALA A 128 -3.03 -0.09 13.49
C ALA A 128 -1.95 -0.26 14.58
N ILE A 129 -0.91 0.60 14.62
CA ILE A 129 0.11 0.57 15.68
C ILE A 129 -0.50 0.92 17.04
N ASP A 130 -1.32 1.97 17.10
CA ASP A 130 -1.93 2.47 18.35
C ASP A 130 -2.91 1.45 18.95
N PHE A 131 -3.65 0.73 18.10
CA PHE A 131 -4.70 -0.21 18.53
C PHE A 131 -4.28 -1.69 18.53
N ASN A 132 -3.07 -2.01 18.05
CA ASN A 132 -2.63 -3.39 18.03
C ASN A 132 -2.17 -3.88 19.41
N VAL A 133 -2.92 -4.81 19.99
CA VAL A 133 -2.60 -5.50 21.24
C VAL A 133 -1.37 -6.42 21.14
N SER A 134 -0.96 -6.80 19.93
CA SER A 134 0.16 -7.72 19.67
C SER A 134 1.53 -7.04 19.53
N GLY A 135 1.64 -5.73 19.76
CA GLY A 135 2.94 -5.06 19.93
C GLY A 135 3.74 -4.78 18.65
N ILE A 136 3.08 -4.61 17.49
CA ILE A 136 3.76 -4.11 16.28
C ILE A 136 4.18 -2.66 16.52
N ARG A 137 5.48 -2.44 16.72
CA ARG A 137 6.08 -1.14 17.09
C ARG A 137 7.29 -0.78 16.23
N GLY A 138 7.42 -1.39 15.06
CA GLY A 138 8.48 -1.06 14.11
C GLY A 138 8.36 0.38 13.59
N PRO A 139 9.46 1.00 13.13
CA PRO A 139 9.41 2.32 12.51
C PRO A 139 8.51 2.30 11.28
N ILE A 140 7.65 3.30 11.14
CA ILE A 140 6.80 3.47 9.95
C ILE A 140 7.70 3.76 8.75
N GLN A 141 7.48 3.03 7.65
CA GLN A 141 8.15 3.28 6.38
C GLN A 141 7.12 3.68 5.33
N ILE A 142 7.42 4.72 4.56
CA ILE A 142 6.53 5.25 3.53
C ILE A 142 7.33 5.44 2.25
N ALA A 143 6.77 4.99 1.14
CA ALA A 143 7.28 5.26 -0.19
C ALA A 143 6.12 5.58 -1.15
N LYS A 144 6.42 6.36 -2.18
CA LYS A 144 5.49 6.67 -3.28
C LYS A 144 6.14 6.47 -4.64
N LEU A 145 5.38 6.02 -5.62
CA LEU A 145 5.66 6.02 -7.06
C LEU A 145 4.95 7.23 -7.66
N CYS A 146 5.71 8.14 -8.25
CA CYS A 146 5.16 9.38 -8.80
C CYS A 146 5.87 9.77 -10.08
N LYS A 147 5.19 10.56 -10.91
CA LYS A 147 5.82 11.21 -12.05
C LYS A 147 6.57 12.44 -11.55
N ASN A 148 7.89 12.47 -11.77
CA ASN A 148 8.71 13.64 -11.47
C ASN A 148 8.30 14.79 -12.38
N LYS A 149 7.97 15.95 -11.81
CA LYS A 149 7.50 17.12 -12.57
C LYS A 149 8.56 17.71 -13.51
N THR A 150 9.84 17.57 -13.15
CA THR A 150 10.96 18.14 -13.92
C THR A 150 11.41 17.20 -15.01
N THR A 151 11.54 15.90 -14.72
CA THR A 151 12.10 14.92 -15.66
C THR A 151 11.04 14.15 -16.44
N ASN A 152 9.76 14.27 -16.08
CA ASN A 152 8.65 13.47 -16.58
C ASN A 152 8.82 11.95 -16.41
N LYS A 153 9.81 11.51 -15.62
CA LYS A 153 10.05 10.08 -15.37
C LYS A 153 9.21 9.61 -14.19
N ILE A 154 8.76 8.35 -14.25
CA ILE A 154 8.19 7.67 -13.10
C ILE A 154 9.32 7.27 -12.16
N GLU A 155 9.23 7.68 -10.91
CA GLU A 155 10.24 7.41 -9.89
C GLU A 155 9.61 7.00 -8.56
N THR A 156 10.37 6.24 -7.78
CA THR A 156 10.02 5.93 -6.39
C THR A 156 10.70 6.95 -5.48
N HIS A 157 9.92 7.56 -4.60
CA HIS A 157 10.37 8.46 -3.56
C HIS A 157 10.13 7.82 -2.20
N HIS A 158 11.21 7.49 -1.50
CA HIS A 158 11.19 7.04 -0.11
C HIS A 158 11.22 8.25 0.80
N PHE A 159 10.35 8.28 1.81
CA PHE A 159 10.38 9.34 2.81
C PHE A 159 11.44 9.00 3.85
N ASP A 160 12.28 9.99 4.16
CA ASP A 160 13.20 9.94 5.29
C ASP A 160 12.45 10.21 6.60
N GLN A 161 13.17 10.20 7.72
CA GLN A 161 12.59 10.43 9.04
C GLN A 161 11.90 11.79 9.15
N ALA A 162 12.48 12.85 8.55
CA ALA A 162 11.90 14.20 8.57
C ALA A 162 10.60 14.28 7.74
N GLY A 163 10.59 13.65 6.57
CA GLY A 163 9.41 13.53 5.72
C GLY A 163 8.29 12.73 6.40
N ILE A 164 8.64 11.63 7.07
CA ILE A 164 7.68 10.84 7.84
C ILE A 164 7.13 11.66 9.01
N ALA A 165 7.97 12.40 9.75
CA ALA A 165 7.52 13.27 10.84
C ALA A 165 6.51 14.32 10.35
N THR A 166 6.79 14.94 9.19
CA THR A 166 5.88 15.90 8.56
C THR A 166 4.53 15.27 8.19
N ILE A 167 4.53 14.03 7.70
CA ILE A 167 3.29 13.30 7.42
C ILE A 167 2.52 13.03 8.72
N MET A 168 3.21 12.64 9.80
CA MET A 168 2.58 12.37 11.10
C MET A 168 1.99 13.63 11.74
N ASP A 169 2.62 14.79 11.58
CA ASP A 169 2.05 16.06 12.00
C ASP A 169 0.73 16.34 11.29
N ARG A 170 0.65 16.05 9.99
CA ARG A 170 -0.61 16.16 9.22
C ARG A 170 -1.67 15.16 9.67
N VAL A 171 -1.28 13.93 10.03
CA VAL A 171 -2.20 12.94 10.62
C VAL A 171 -2.78 13.49 11.93
N LYS A 172 -1.93 14.05 12.80
CA LYS A 172 -2.38 14.68 14.04
C LYS A 172 -3.32 15.86 13.80
N SER A 173 -3.03 16.70 12.80
CA SER A 173 -3.95 17.79 12.41
C SER A 173 -5.31 17.27 11.93
N LEU A 174 -5.33 16.16 11.18
CA LEU A 174 -6.58 15.51 10.75
C LEU A 174 -7.37 15.00 11.96
N GLU A 175 -6.72 14.29 12.88
CA GLU A 175 -7.35 13.78 14.11
C GLU A 175 -7.94 14.93 14.95
N ASN A 176 -7.19 16.02 15.13
CA ASN A 176 -7.67 17.22 15.84
C ASN A 176 -8.87 17.87 15.15
N HIS A 177 -8.87 17.93 13.82
CA HIS A 177 -9.98 18.50 13.07
C HIS A 177 -11.25 17.65 13.24
N ILE A 178 -11.14 16.32 13.20
CA ILE A 178 -12.27 15.41 13.48
C ILE A 178 -12.78 15.63 14.92
N GLN A 179 -11.87 15.78 15.89
CA GLN A 179 -12.24 16.02 17.28
C GLN A 179 -13.01 17.33 17.48
N SER A 180 -12.70 18.38 16.71
CA SER A 180 -13.38 19.69 16.82
C SER A 180 -14.87 19.67 16.49
N PHE A 181 -15.39 18.62 15.84
CA PHE A 181 -16.84 18.46 15.64
C PHE A 181 -17.60 18.09 16.93
N PHE A 182 -16.88 17.73 17.99
CA PHE A 182 -17.43 17.29 19.28
C PHE A 182 -17.09 18.24 20.44
N GLN A 183 -16.46 19.39 20.14
CA GLN A 183 -16.15 20.46 21.10
C GLN A 183 -17.09 21.64 20.89
#